data_AF-A0A7L3ADD7-F1
#
_entry.id   AF-A0A7L3ADD7-F1
#
_cell.length_a   1.000
_cell.length_b   1.000
_cell.length_c   1.000
_cell.angle_alpha   90.00
_cell.angle_beta   90.00
_cell.angle_gamma   90.00
#
_symmetry.space_group_name_H-M   'P 1'
#
loop_
_entity.id
_entity.type
_entity.pdbx_description
1 polymer ?
#
loop_
_entity_poly.entity_id
_entity_poly.type
_entity_poly.pdbx_seq_one_letter_code
_entity_poly.pdbx_strand_id
1 'polypeptide(L)'
;DKLKNILELLPEHDLPEDLKSKHCKRCVVVGSGGILHGSELGHLLNQFDIVIRLNDAPVQGYTDHVGNKTTIRMTYPEGAPLSEHEYPPASLFVAVLFKSVDFNWLQAMVKNETL
;
A
#
# COMPACT_ATOMS: atom_id res chain seq x y z
N ASP A 1 7.21 22.42 12.29
CA ASP A 1 6.16 21.46 12.68
C ASP A 1 6.45 20.16 11.92
N LYS A 2 6.54 19.01 12.59
CA LYS A 2 6.99 17.74 11.98
C LYS A 2 6.11 17.35 10.78
N LEU A 3 4.82 17.62 10.86
CA LEU A 3 3.87 17.31 9.78
C LEU A 3 4.18 18.12 8.51
N LYS A 4 4.35 19.44 8.64
CA LYS A 4 4.63 20.33 7.49
C LYS A 4 5.90 19.92 6.75
N ASN A 5 6.97 19.66 7.49
CA ASN A 5 8.26 19.27 6.90
C ASN A 5 8.16 17.97 6.07
N ILE A 6 7.34 17.01 6.51
CA ILE A 6 7.18 15.74 5.77
C ILE A 6 6.27 15.92 4.56
N LEU A 7 5.19 16.69 4.68
CA LEU A 7 4.30 16.97 3.55
C LEU A 7 5.04 17.64 2.38
N GLU A 8 6.05 18.48 2.66
CA GLU A 8 6.91 19.10 1.64
C GLU A 8 7.84 18.10 0.92
N LEU A 9 8.08 16.92 1.49
CA LEU A 9 8.95 15.89 0.92
C LEU A 9 8.20 14.84 0.09
N LEU A 10 6.88 14.69 0.28
CA LEU A 10 6.12 13.63 -0.37
C LEU A 10 5.90 13.94 -1.86
N PRO A 11 6.35 13.05 -2.78
CA PRO A 11 6.30 13.31 -4.21
C PRO A 11 4.87 13.27 -4.78
N GLU A 12 3.98 12.51 -4.14
CA GLU A 12 2.60 12.33 -4.56
C GLU A 12 1.71 12.08 -3.32
N HIS A 13 0.52 12.67 -3.33
CA HIS A 13 -0.42 12.62 -2.19
C HIS A 13 -1.85 12.28 -2.63
N ASP A 14 -2.03 11.87 -3.87
CA ASP A 14 -3.33 11.65 -4.49
C ASP A 14 -3.30 10.36 -5.33
N LEU A 15 -4.46 9.90 -5.78
CA LEU A 15 -4.54 8.70 -6.60
C LEU A 15 -3.86 8.92 -7.97
N PRO A 16 -3.31 7.85 -8.58
CA PRO A 16 -2.88 7.87 -9.97
C PRO A 16 -3.96 8.45 -10.91
N GLU A 17 -3.55 9.28 -11.87
CA GLU A 17 -4.46 10.03 -12.76
C GLU A 17 -5.43 9.14 -13.58
N ASP A 18 -4.98 7.94 -13.95
CA ASP A 18 -5.81 6.94 -14.64
C ASP A 18 -6.98 6.48 -13.77
N LEU A 19 -6.79 6.42 -12.44
CA LEU A 19 -7.86 6.10 -11.50
C LEU A 19 -8.72 7.32 -11.23
N LYS A 20 -8.12 8.50 -11.03
CA LYS A 20 -8.86 9.75 -10.80
C LYS A 20 -9.89 10.02 -11.88
N SER A 21 -9.49 9.88 -13.15
CA SER A 21 -10.33 10.14 -14.32
C SER A 21 -11.49 9.15 -14.50
N LYS A 22 -11.51 8.00 -13.79
CA LYS A 22 -12.65 7.07 -13.83
C LYS A 22 -13.88 7.64 -13.14
N HIS A 23 -15.00 7.70 -13.88
CA HIS A 23 -16.29 8.13 -13.36
C HIS A 23 -16.83 7.23 -12.23
N CYS A 24 -16.64 5.91 -12.33
CA CYS A 24 -16.97 4.95 -11.28
C CYS A 24 -15.72 4.13 -10.94
N LYS A 25 -15.41 4.02 -9.65
CA LYS A 25 -14.27 3.26 -9.13
C LYS A 25 -14.80 2.12 -8.27
N ARG A 26 -14.48 0.89 -8.64
CA ARG A 26 -14.76 -0.30 -7.83
C ARG A 26 -13.55 -0.61 -6.98
N CYS A 27 -13.74 -0.59 -5.67
CA CYS A 27 -12.67 -0.83 -4.70
C CYS A 27 -12.88 -2.17 -3.99
N VAL A 28 -11.77 -2.85 -3.69
CA VAL A 28 -11.75 -4.01 -2.79
C VAL A 28 -10.65 -3.83 -1.75
N VAL A 29 -10.96 -4.21 -0.51
CA VAL A 29 -10.00 -4.24 0.59
C VAL A 29 -9.65 -5.70 0.85
N VAL A 30 -8.36 -6.03 0.77
CA VAL A 30 -7.84 -7.38 0.98
C VAL A 30 -7.06 -7.38 2.29
N GLY A 31 -7.67 -7.96 3.33
CA GLY A 31 -6.98 -8.22 4.60
C GLY A 31 -6.03 -9.41 4.53
N SER A 32 -5.24 -9.62 5.58
CA SER A 32 -4.21 -10.68 5.64
C SER A 32 -4.72 -12.01 6.22
N GLY A 33 -6.04 -12.22 6.24
CA GLY A 33 -6.64 -13.40 6.85
C GLY A 33 -6.34 -14.67 6.06
N GLY A 34 -5.92 -15.73 6.75
CA GLY A 34 -5.59 -17.03 6.12
C GLY A 34 -6.75 -17.72 5.40
N ILE A 35 -7.99 -17.26 5.60
CA ILE A 35 -9.19 -17.74 4.89
C ILE A 35 -9.09 -17.60 3.36
N LEU A 36 -8.24 -16.69 2.86
CA LEU A 36 -8.02 -16.53 1.43
C LEU A 36 -7.15 -17.65 0.83
N HIS A 37 -6.39 -18.39 1.63
CA HIS A 37 -5.54 -19.47 1.14
C HIS A 37 -6.36 -20.58 0.46
N GLY A 38 -6.02 -20.95 -0.77
CA GLY A 38 -6.76 -21.94 -1.56
C GLY A 38 -8.10 -21.45 -2.11
N SER A 39 -8.44 -20.17 -1.95
CA SER A 39 -9.73 -19.62 -2.43
C SER A 39 -9.79 -19.36 -3.93
N GLU A 40 -8.63 -19.32 -4.60
CA GLU A 40 -8.48 -18.99 -6.04
C GLU A 40 -9.14 -17.65 -6.46
N LEU A 41 -9.34 -16.73 -5.49
CA LEU A 41 -10.00 -15.45 -5.74
C LEU A 41 -9.13 -14.44 -6.47
N GLY A 42 -7.85 -14.74 -6.74
CA GLY A 42 -6.89 -13.75 -7.22
C GLY A 42 -7.28 -13.09 -8.54
N HIS A 43 -7.82 -13.86 -9.49
CA HIS A 43 -8.35 -13.32 -10.74
C HIS A 43 -9.53 -12.37 -10.51
N LEU A 44 -10.46 -12.71 -9.60
CA LEU A 44 -11.60 -11.87 -9.27
C LEU A 44 -11.16 -10.55 -8.60
N LEU A 45 -10.24 -10.64 -7.64
CA LEU A 45 -9.71 -9.47 -6.93
C LEU A 45 -9.01 -8.49 -7.87
N ASN A 46 -8.29 -9.01 -8.88
CA ASN A 46 -7.63 -8.22 -9.90
C ASN A 46 -8.59 -7.43 -10.82
N GLN A 47 -9.89 -7.75 -10.86
CA GLN A 47 -10.87 -7.04 -11.69
C GLN A 47 -11.30 -5.70 -11.09
N PHE A 48 -11.01 -5.44 -9.82
CA PHE A 48 -11.30 -4.16 -9.19
C PHE A 48 -10.35 -3.07 -9.72
N ASP A 49 -10.87 -1.84 -9.79
CA ASP A 49 -10.08 -0.67 -10.19
C ASP A 49 -9.02 -0.35 -9.14
N ILE A 50 -9.43 -0.42 -7.86
CA ILE A 50 -8.57 -0.12 -6.71
C ILE A 50 -8.51 -1.35 -5.80
N VAL A 51 -7.31 -1.90 -5.64
CA VAL A 51 -7.05 -2.98 -4.68
C VAL A 51 -6.23 -2.41 -3.51
N ILE A 52 -6.86 -2.39 -2.34
CA ILE A 52 -6.28 -1.85 -1.10
C ILE A 52 -5.77 -3.02 -0.25
N ARG A 53 -4.49 -2.99 0.10
CA ARG A 53 -3.86 -3.95 1.01
C ARG A 53 -3.36 -3.24 2.26
N LEU A 54 -3.17 -4.00 3.33
CA LEU A 54 -2.69 -3.48 4.60
C LEU A 54 -1.45 -4.22 5.06
N ASN A 55 -0.60 -3.52 5.79
CA ASN A 55 0.53 -4.08 6.53
C ASN A 55 1.45 -4.93 5.64
N ASP A 56 2.01 -6.00 6.20
CA ASP A 56 2.90 -6.97 5.54
C ASP A 56 2.12 -8.17 4.97
N ALA A 57 0.92 -7.95 4.42
CA ALA A 57 0.20 -9.00 3.70
C ALA A 57 0.99 -9.38 2.42
N PRO A 58 1.50 -10.62 2.29
CA PRO A 58 2.31 -11.00 1.13
C PRO A 58 1.44 -11.21 -0.11
N VAL A 59 1.93 -10.77 -1.26
CA VAL A 59 1.35 -11.04 -2.57
C VAL A 59 2.16 -12.08 -3.31
N GLN A 60 3.50 -11.97 -3.25
CA GLN A 60 4.39 -12.91 -3.90
C GLN A 60 4.21 -14.32 -3.32
N GLY A 61 4.02 -15.31 -4.19
CA GLY A 61 3.74 -16.70 -3.80
C GLY A 61 2.28 -16.99 -3.42
N TYR A 62 1.40 -15.98 -3.41
CA TYR A 62 -0.03 -16.14 -3.10
C TYR A 62 -0.95 -15.57 -4.19
N THR A 63 -0.42 -15.25 -5.37
CA THR A 63 -1.13 -14.51 -6.42
C THR A 63 -2.44 -15.17 -6.87
N ASP A 64 -2.50 -16.49 -6.90
CA ASP A 64 -3.70 -17.24 -7.29
C ASP A 64 -4.84 -17.02 -6.29
N HIS A 65 -4.49 -16.78 -5.02
CA HIS A 65 -5.43 -16.60 -3.92
C HIS A 65 -5.82 -15.14 -3.72
N VAL A 66 -4.83 -14.23 -3.77
CA VAL A 66 -5.02 -12.83 -3.35
C VAL A 66 -4.88 -11.83 -4.48
N GLY A 67 -4.57 -12.29 -5.70
CA GLY A 67 -4.33 -11.45 -6.87
C GLY A 67 -2.91 -10.87 -6.86
N ASN A 68 -2.54 -10.16 -7.93
CA ASN A 68 -1.23 -9.53 -8.08
C ASN A 68 -1.31 -8.01 -8.24
N LYS A 69 -2.52 -7.43 -8.25
CA LYS A 69 -2.74 -5.99 -8.26
C LYS A 69 -2.70 -5.45 -6.83
N THR A 70 -1.98 -4.36 -6.63
CA THR A 70 -2.04 -3.50 -5.45
C THR A 70 -2.02 -2.07 -5.92
N THR A 71 -3.06 -1.31 -5.60
CA THR A 71 -3.19 0.10 -5.96
C THR A 71 -2.83 0.98 -4.78
N ILE A 72 -3.25 0.59 -3.58
CA ILE A 72 -2.95 1.28 -2.33
C ILE A 72 -2.43 0.26 -1.35
N ARG A 73 -1.30 0.55 -0.68
CA ARG A 73 -0.88 -0.20 0.50
C ARG A 73 -0.83 0.75 1.70
N MET A 74 -1.66 0.46 2.70
CA MET A 74 -1.71 1.22 3.94
C MET A 74 -0.90 0.49 5.02
N THR A 75 0.05 1.16 5.65
CA THR A 75 0.82 0.55 6.73
C THR A 75 1.47 1.60 7.64
N TYR A 76 2.16 1.14 8.66
CA TYR A 76 2.90 1.89 9.67
C TYR A 76 4.27 1.21 9.87
N PRO A 77 5.25 1.83 10.56
CA PRO A 77 6.62 1.32 10.59
C PRO A 77 6.75 -0.16 10.95
N GLU A 78 6.08 -0.60 12.01
CA GLU A 78 6.16 -1.97 12.51
C GLU A 78 5.33 -2.99 11.72
N GLY A 79 4.47 -2.53 10.82
CA GLY A 79 3.66 -3.38 9.94
C GLY A 79 4.08 -3.30 8.48
N ALA A 80 5.13 -2.54 8.14
CA ALA A 80 5.54 -2.32 6.76
C ALA A 80 6.20 -3.57 6.16
N PRO A 81 5.94 -3.90 4.88
CA PRO A 81 6.64 -4.99 4.22
C PRO A 81 8.15 -4.83 4.24
N LEU A 82 8.86 -5.94 4.47
CA LEU A 82 10.33 -5.98 4.48
C LEU A 82 10.93 -6.16 3.09
N SER A 83 10.17 -6.71 2.15
CA SER A 83 10.61 -6.97 0.78
C SER A 83 10.23 -5.83 -0.15
N GLU A 84 11.17 -5.32 -0.94
CA GLU A 84 10.92 -4.33 -1.99
C GLU A 84 9.88 -4.82 -3.02
N HIS A 85 9.78 -6.14 -3.23
CA HIS A 85 8.82 -6.73 -4.16
C HIS A 85 7.35 -6.53 -3.73
N GLU A 86 7.09 -6.19 -2.47
CA GLU A 86 5.76 -5.90 -1.94
C GLU A 86 5.34 -4.42 -2.12
N TYR A 87 6.21 -3.60 -2.74
CA TYR A 87 5.98 -2.21 -3.10
C TYR A 87 5.96 -2.01 -4.63
N PRO A 88 4.84 -2.32 -5.31
CA PRO A 88 4.74 -2.10 -6.75
C PRO A 88 4.96 -0.63 -7.12
N PRO A 89 5.74 -0.30 -8.16
CA PRO A 89 6.08 1.09 -8.51
C PRO A 89 4.88 1.99 -8.80
N ALA A 90 3.76 1.43 -9.26
CA ALA A 90 2.53 2.17 -9.58
C ALA A 90 1.53 2.22 -8.41
N SER A 91 1.94 1.82 -7.20
CA SER A 91 1.06 1.81 -6.03
C SER A 91 1.25 3.06 -5.17
N LEU A 92 0.15 3.57 -4.62
CA LEU A 92 0.17 4.62 -3.62
C LEU A 92 0.45 4.00 -2.23
N PHE A 93 1.59 4.38 -1.65
CA PHE A 93 1.90 4.06 -0.26
C PHE A 93 1.23 5.05 0.67
N VAL A 94 0.44 4.56 1.62
CA VAL A 94 -0.26 5.39 2.61
C VAL A 94 0.28 5.08 4.00
N ALA A 95 1.07 6.01 4.54
CA ALA A 95 1.59 5.94 5.89
C ALA A 95 0.50 6.25 6.93
N VAL A 96 0.27 5.32 7.85
CA VAL A 96 -0.58 5.50 9.03
C VAL A 96 0.32 5.82 10.22
N LEU A 97 0.26 7.05 10.72
CA LEU A 97 1.14 7.54 11.78
C LEU A 97 0.41 7.46 13.13
N PHE A 98 0.89 6.59 14.02
CA PHE A 98 0.29 6.35 15.35
C PHE A 98 1.01 7.13 16.46
N LYS A 99 2.30 7.43 16.28
CA LYS A 99 3.16 8.06 17.30
C LYS A 99 4.11 9.07 16.70
N SER A 100 4.60 10.00 17.51
CA SER A 100 5.46 11.11 17.04
C SER A 100 6.79 10.67 16.42
N VAL A 101 7.22 9.44 16.67
CA VAL A 101 8.43 8.84 16.09
C VAL A 101 8.21 8.28 14.68
N ASP A 102 6.96 7.98 14.30
CA ASP A 102 6.64 7.47 12.96
C ASP A 102 6.93 8.51 11.87
N PHE A 103 6.84 9.79 12.22
CA PHE A 103 7.26 10.90 11.35
C PHE A 103 8.76 10.79 10.99
N ASN A 104 9.61 10.44 11.96
CA ASN A 104 11.05 10.28 11.69
C ASN A 104 11.29 9.12 10.72
N TRP A 105 10.58 8.00 10.92
CA TRP A 105 10.66 6.83 10.03
C TRP A 105 10.21 7.16 8.60
N LEU A 106 9.07 7.83 8.45
CA LEU A 106 8.57 8.22 7.14
C LEU A 106 9.54 9.17 6.43
N GLN A 107 10.13 10.12 7.16
CA GLN A 107 11.13 11.02 6.60
C GLN A 107 12.37 10.25 6.13
N ALA A 108 12.86 9.28 6.91
CA ALA A 108 14.00 8.45 6.54
C ALA A 108 13.70 7.61 5.29
N MET A 109 12.51 7.01 5.20
CA MET A 109 12.09 6.27 4.00
C MET A 109 12.07 7.13 2.74
N VAL A 110 11.46 8.32 2.80
CA VAL A 110 11.33 9.21 1.64
C VAL A 110 12.71 9.72 1.17
N LYS A 111 13.64 9.93 2.11
CA LYS A 111 15.01 10.36 1.81
C LYS A 111 15.95 9.20 1.45
N ASN A 112 15.49 7.95 1.58
CA ASN A 112 16.33 6.76 1.49
C ASN A 112 17.52 6.79 2.48
N GLU A 113 17.23 7.13 3.74
CA GLU A 113 18.18 7.23 4.85
C GLU A 113 17.88 6.16 5.92
N THR A 114 18.88 5.80 6.72
CA THR A 114 18.67 5.02 7.94
C THR A 114 18.23 5.93 9.09
N LEU A 115 17.43 5.39 10.01
CA LEU A 115 17.04 6.08 11.25
C LEU A 115 18.21 6.28 12.22
#